data_AF-A0A1V3XT04-F1
#
_entry.id   AF-A0A1V3XT04-F1
#
_cell.length_a   1.000
_cell.length_b   1.000
_cell.length_c   1.000
_cell.angle_alpha   90.00
_cell.angle_beta   90.00
_cell.angle_gamma   90.00
#
_symmetry.space_group_name_H-M   'P 1'
#
loop_
_entity.id
_entity.type
_entity.pdbx_description
1 polymer ?
#
loop_
_entity_poly.entity_id
_entity_poly.type
_entity_poly.pdbx_seq_one_letter_code
_entity_poly.pdbx_strand_id
1 'polypeptide(L)'
;MTAGYMCPAPRAEFYRHIDAANVDLKAFTEDFYRKVCVGHLHDVLDTLVYLRHEANVWLEITTLLIPGRNDSDAELAAECAWIRENLGVDVPLHFTAFHPDYKMTDTPPTPPATLRRPGGSASTKACGSSTPETSTTPRAAPHAARDAGPRWWFATGMRCGITP
;
A
#
# COMPACT_ATOMS: atom_id res chain seq x y z
N MET A 1 -1.69 2.54 -11.00
CA MET A 1 -2.00 1.37 -10.16
C MET A 1 -1.66 0.11 -10.95
N THR A 2 -1.06 -0.89 -10.31
CA THR A 2 -0.53 -2.11 -10.95
C THR A 2 -0.62 -3.31 -10.01
N ALA A 3 -0.66 -4.53 -10.55
CA ALA A 3 -0.60 -5.77 -9.77
C ALA A 3 0.83 -6.13 -9.29
N GLY A 4 1.84 -5.35 -9.68
CA GLY A 4 3.24 -5.55 -9.25
C GLY A 4 3.92 -6.79 -9.86
N TYR A 5 3.24 -7.55 -10.72
CA TYR A 5 3.81 -8.71 -11.39
C TYR A 5 4.49 -8.30 -12.70
N MET A 6 5.81 -8.09 -12.68
CA MET A 6 6.57 -7.61 -13.84
C MET A 6 7.96 -8.24 -13.91
N CYS A 7 8.41 -8.60 -15.11
CA CYS A 7 9.76 -9.11 -15.31
C CYS A 7 10.83 -8.04 -14.98
N PRO A 8 12.01 -8.43 -14.46
CA PRO A 8 13.08 -7.48 -14.14
C PRO A 8 13.61 -6.67 -15.33
N ALA A 9 13.67 -7.25 -16.53
CA ALA A 9 14.23 -6.57 -17.70
C ALA A 9 13.41 -5.32 -18.12
N PRO A 10 12.08 -5.39 -18.33
CA PRO A 10 11.28 -4.22 -18.71
C PRO A 10 11.00 -3.25 -17.56
N ARG A 11 11.08 -3.67 -16.28
CA ARG A 11 10.63 -2.83 -15.15
C ARG A 11 11.41 -1.52 -15.04
N ALA A 12 12.71 -1.53 -15.34
CA ALA A 12 13.54 -0.34 -15.20
C ALA A 12 13.18 0.74 -16.23
N GLU A 13 12.94 0.34 -17.48
CA GLU A 13 12.48 1.28 -18.50
C GLU A 13 11.05 1.77 -18.20
N PHE A 14 10.18 0.88 -17.73
CA PHE A 14 8.81 1.24 -17.42
C PHE A 14 8.72 2.30 -16.31
N TYR A 15 9.39 2.06 -15.17
CA TYR A 15 9.26 2.93 -14.00
C TYR A 15 10.06 4.24 -14.08
N ARG A 16 11.01 4.39 -15.01
CA ARG A 16 11.72 5.67 -15.20
C ARG A 16 10.82 6.82 -15.64
N HIS A 17 9.64 6.50 -16.17
CA HIS A 17 8.66 7.46 -16.70
C HIS A 17 7.43 7.61 -15.79
N ILE A 18 7.50 7.07 -14.57
CA ILE A 18 6.39 7.04 -13.62
C ILE A 18 6.79 7.83 -12.39
N ASP A 19 5.99 8.83 -12.00
CA ASP A 19 6.27 9.60 -10.77
C ASP A 19 5.77 8.88 -9.51
N ALA A 20 4.72 8.06 -9.64
CA ALA A 20 4.08 7.35 -8.53
C ALA A 20 3.49 5.98 -8.95
N ALA A 21 3.67 4.97 -8.11
CA ALA A 21 3.12 3.63 -8.28
C ALA A 21 2.35 3.20 -7.03
N ASN A 22 1.07 2.89 -7.21
CA ASN A 22 0.29 2.12 -6.25
C ASN A 22 0.27 0.65 -6.71
N VAL A 23 0.79 -0.25 -5.86
CA VAL A 23 0.95 -1.68 -6.16
C VAL A 23 -0.02 -2.49 -5.32
N ASP A 24 -0.76 -3.39 -5.96
CA ASP A 24 -1.64 -4.31 -5.26
C ASP A 24 -0.85 -5.51 -4.69
N LEU A 25 -0.69 -5.56 -3.36
CA LEU A 25 -0.21 -6.75 -2.66
C LEU A 25 -1.44 -7.57 -2.24
N LYS A 26 -1.86 -8.51 -3.08
CA LYS A 26 -3.21 -9.10 -2.96
C LYS A 26 -3.37 -10.08 -1.81
N ALA A 27 -2.28 -10.64 -1.31
CA ALA A 27 -2.22 -11.53 -0.15
C ALA A 27 -0.76 -11.65 0.30
N PHE A 28 -0.52 -12.29 1.44
CA PHE A 28 0.83 -12.55 1.93
C PHE A 28 1.15 -14.06 1.97
N THR A 29 0.50 -14.82 1.08
CA THR A 29 0.71 -16.25 0.92
C THR A 29 0.86 -16.65 -0.55
N GLU A 30 1.81 -17.55 -0.82
CA GLU A 30 2.01 -18.13 -2.16
C GLU A 30 0.77 -18.89 -2.68
N ASP A 31 0.01 -19.52 -1.78
CA ASP A 31 -1.17 -20.31 -2.14
C ASP A 31 -2.27 -19.44 -2.77
N PHE A 32 -2.51 -18.25 -2.20
CA PHE A 32 -3.45 -17.28 -2.76
C PHE A 32 -3.01 -16.84 -4.16
N TYR A 33 -1.73 -16.51 -4.33
CA TYR A 33 -1.19 -16.08 -5.62
C TYR A 33 -1.31 -17.18 -6.68
N ARG A 34 -1.06 -18.45 -6.33
CA ARG A 34 -1.20 -19.58 -7.27
C ARG A 34 -2.65 -19.86 -7.65
N LYS A 35 -3.56 -19.88 -6.67
CA LYS A 35 -4.96 -20.30 -6.88
C LYS A 35 -5.86 -19.18 -7.40
N VAL A 36 -5.64 -17.95 -6.96
CA VAL A 36 -6.52 -16.81 -7.24
C VAL A 36 -5.92 -15.87 -8.29
N CYS A 37 -4.64 -15.54 -8.18
CA CYS A 37 -4.00 -14.58 -9.08
C CYS A 37 -3.32 -15.21 -10.30
N VAL A 38 -3.04 -16.52 -10.26
CA VAL A 38 -2.24 -17.23 -11.26
C VAL A 38 -0.84 -16.59 -11.41
N GLY A 39 -0.19 -16.32 -10.27
CA GLY A 39 1.14 -15.71 -10.20
C GLY A 39 1.92 -16.16 -8.96
N HIS A 40 2.96 -15.40 -8.62
CA HIS A 40 3.84 -15.64 -7.47
C HIS A 40 3.92 -14.40 -6.57
N LEU A 41 3.88 -14.62 -5.26
CA LEU A 41 4.06 -13.55 -4.27
C LEU A 41 5.46 -12.96 -4.38
N HIS A 42 6.47 -13.83 -4.56
CA HIS A 42 7.87 -13.41 -4.66
C HIS A 42 8.10 -12.33 -5.72
N ASP A 43 7.49 -12.46 -6.90
CA ASP A 43 7.69 -11.52 -8.01
C ASP A 43 7.11 -10.12 -7.70
N VAL A 44 6.03 -10.07 -6.91
CA VAL A 44 5.45 -8.81 -6.42
C VAL A 44 6.35 -8.19 -5.35
N LEU A 45 6.84 -9.00 -4.41
CA LEU A 45 7.75 -8.53 -3.36
C LEU A 45 9.07 -7.99 -3.94
N ASP A 46 9.63 -8.68 -4.95
CA ASP A 46 10.83 -8.21 -5.66
C ASP A 46 10.59 -6.87 -6.37
N THR A 47 9.41 -6.71 -6.97
CA THR A 47 9.02 -5.43 -7.60
C THR A 47 8.87 -4.32 -6.56
N LEU A 48 8.29 -4.59 -5.39
CA LEU A 48 8.17 -3.61 -4.31
C LEU A 48 9.54 -3.16 -3.78
N VAL A 49 10.46 -4.10 -3.57
CA VAL A 49 11.85 -3.81 -3.17
C VAL A 49 12.53 -2.94 -4.21
N TYR A 50 12.42 -3.30 -5.50
CA TYR A 50 12.96 -2.49 -6.58
C TYR A 50 12.39 -1.07 -6.60
N LEU A 51 11.07 -0.94 -6.52
CA LEU A 51 10.42 0.37 -6.54
C LEU A 51 10.85 1.27 -5.39
N ARG A 52 11.10 0.69 -4.21
CA ARG A 52 11.54 1.44 -3.04
C ARG A 52 12.99 1.87 -3.12
N HIS A 53 13.88 0.98 -3.54
CA HIS A 53 15.33 1.18 -3.38
C HIS A 53 16.03 1.67 -4.65
N GLU A 54 15.47 1.36 -5.81
CA GLU A 54 16.12 1.57 -7.11
C GLU A 54 15.38 2.58 -7.99
N ALA A 55 14.04 2.65 -7.86
CA ALA A 55 13.22 3.55 -8.66
C ALA A 55 13.00 4.89 -7.93
N ASN A 56 13.11 6.01 -8.66
CA ASN A 56 12.74 7.33 -8.15
C ASN A 56 11.22 7.55 -8.25
N VAL A 57 10.43 6.70 -7.59
CA VAL A 57 8.97 6.62 -7.71
C VAL A 57 8.34 6.72 -6.33
N TRP A 58 7.27 7.50 -6.19
CA TRP A 58 6.44 7.47 -4.99
C TRP A 58 5.68 6.13 -4.91
N LEU A 59 5.97 5.32 -3.89
CA LEU A 59 5.39 3.99 -3.72
C LEU A 59 4.26 3.98 -2.68
N GLU A 60 3.12 3.41 -3.05
CA GLU A 60 2.03 3.04 -2.14
C GLU A 60 1.62 1.59 -2.37
N ILE A 61 1.06 0.94 -1.35
CA ILE A 61 0.59 -0.45 -1.39
C ILE A 61 -0.89 -0.49 -1.09
N THR A 62 -1.63 -1.31 -1.84
CA THR A 62 -3.05 -1.59 -1.57
C THR A 62 -3.29 -3.08 -1.42
N THR A 63 -4.05 -3.45 -0.38
CA THR A 63 -4.45 -4.83 -0.12
C THR A 63 -5.97 -4.88 -0.04
N LEU A 64 -6.59 -5.59 -1.00
CA LEU A 64 -8.03 -5.84 -1.01
C LEU A 64 -8.32 -7.02 -0.08
N LEU A 65 -8.94 -6.76 1.06
CA LEU A 65 -9.29 -7.81 2.01
C LEU A 65 -10.50 -8.58 1.49
N ILE A 66 -10.40 -9.90 1.47
CA ILE A 66 -11.43 -10.84 1.03
C ILE A 66 -11.72 -11.79 2.20
N PRO A 67 -12.96 -11.77 2.73
CA PRO A 67 -13.32 -12.58 3.90
C PRO A 67 -12.98 -14.06 3.73
N GLY A 68 -12.26 -14.62 4.70
CA GLY A 68 -11.88 -16.03 4.75
C GLY A 68 -10.78 -16.43 3.78
N ARG A 69 -10.12 -15.46 3.11
CA ARG A 69 -9.03 -15.76 2.16
C ARG A 69 -7.70 -15.10 2.52
N ASN A 70 -7.69 -13.81 2.82
CA ASN A 70 -6.46 -13.04 3.13
C ASN A 70 -6.66 -12.04 4.28
N ASP A 71 -7.76 -12.15 5.05
CA ASP A 71 -8.14 -11.21 6.10
C ASP A 71 -7.84 -11.71 7.52
N SER A 72 -6.96 -12.71 7.64
CA SER A 72 -6.54 -13.25 8.94
C SER A 72 -5.53 -12.32 9.61
N ASP A 73 -5.65 -12.13 10.93
CA ASP A 73 -4.76 -11.24 11.68
C ASP A 73 -3.28 -11.66 11.56
N ALA A 74 -3.01 -12.96 11.46
CA ALA A 74 -1.65 -13.49 11.29
C ALA A 74 -1.04 -13.10 9.94
N GLU A 75 -1.83 -13.18 8.86
CA GLU A 75 -1.37 -12.82 7.52
C GLU A 75 -1.14 -11.31 7.41
N LEU A 76 -2.06 -10.49 7.92
CA LEU A 76 -1.93 -9.03 7.94
C LEU A 76 -0.73 -8.58 8.78
N ALA A 77 -0.48 -9.23 9.92
CA ALA A 77 0.70 -8.95 10.75
C ALA A 77 2.00 -9.29 10.01
N ALA A 78 2.03 -10.39 9.26
CA ALA A 78 3.19 -10.78 8.46
C ALA A 78 3.44 -9.80 7.31
N GLU A 79 2.39 -9.37 6.61
CA GLU A 79 2.47 -8.34 5.56
C GLU A 79 3.03 -7.03 6.11
N CYS A 80 2.46 -6.52 7.21
CA CYS A 80 2.89 -5.28 7.83
C CYS A 80 4.33 -5.35 8.35
N ALA A 81 4.72 -6.49 8.94
CA ALA A 81 6.08 -6.71 9.42
C ALA A 81 7.08 -6.68 8.26
N TRP A 82 6.77 -7.38 7.17
CA TRP A 82 7.61 -7.42 5.98
C TRP A 82 7.76 -6.04 5.33
N ILE A 83 6.66 -5.29 5.18
CA ILE A 83 6.69 -3.93 4.61
C ILE A 83 7.58 -3.02 5.46
N ARG A 84 7.40 -3.03 6.79
CA ARG A 84 8.24 -2.26 7.71
C ARG A 84 9.71 -2.60 7.57
N GLU A 85 10.04 -3.89 7.49
CA GLU A 85 11.43 -4.38 7.48
C GLU A 85 12.12 -4.15 6.14
N ASN A 86 11.40 -4.27 5.02
CA ASN A 86 12.00 -4.24 3.69
C ASN A 86 11.82 -2.91 2.96
N LEU A 87 10.73 -2.19 3.25
CA LEU A 87 10.37 -0.95 2.56
C LEU A 87 10.42 0.28 3.49
N GLY A 88 10.23 0.06 4.79
CA GLY A 88 10.23 1.11 5.81
C GLY A 88 8.83 1.57 6.19
N VAL A 89 8.75 2.37 7.26
CA VAL A 89 7.49 2.84 7.85
C VAL A 89 6.82 3.98 7.08
N ASP A 90 7.55 4.59 6.13
CA ASP A 90 7.07 5.74 5.36
C ASP A 90 6.25 5.34 4.13
N VAL A 91 6.21 4.04 3.77
CA VAL A 91 5.43 3.55 2.62
C VAL A 91 3.97 3.39 3.04
N PRO A 92 3.03 4.13 2.44
CA PRO A 92 1.62 4.01 2.77
C PRO A 92 1.06 2.64 2.37
N LEU A 93 0.33 2.02 3.29
CA LEU A 93 -0.42 0.78 3.08
C LEU A 93 -1.91 1.06 3.24
N HIS A 94 -2.71 0.68 2.25
CA HIS A 94 -4.15 0.87 2.25
C HIS A 94 -4.86 -0.48 2.25
N PHE A 95 -5.77 -0.68 3.19
CA PHE A 95 -6.69 -1.81 3.16
C PHE A 95 -8.03 -1.39 2.55
N THR A 96 -8.51 -2.18 1.59
CA THR A 96 -9.77 -1.92 0.89
C THR A 96 -10.75 -3.06 1.08
N ALA A 97 -12.04 -2.76 1.03
CA ALA A 97 -13.10 -3.75 1.21
C ALA A 97 -13.43 -4.45 -0.12
N PHE A 98 -13.46 -5.78 -0.09
CA PHE A 98 -14.03 -6.58 -1.16
C PHE A 98 -15.54 -6.37 -1.29
N HIS A 99 -16.01 -6.32 -2.54
CA HIS A 99 -17.40 -6.40 -2.93
C HIS A 99 -17.57 -7.61 -3.87
N PRO A 100 -18.58 -8.47 -3.67
CA PRO A 100 -18.79 -9.65 -4.50
C PRO A 100 -19.21 -9.28 -5.91
N ASP A 101 -18.27 -9.43 -6.84
CA ASP A 101 -18.46 -9.15 -8.26
C ASP A 101 -17.76 -10.21 -9.13
N TYR A 102 -18.10 -10.19 -10.42
CA TYR A 102 -17.51 -11.05 -11.45
C TYR A 102 -17.60 -12.55 -11.11
N LYS A 103 -16.46 -13.22 -10.90
CA LYS A 103 -16.34 -14.66 -10.68
C LYS A 103 -16.43 -15.06 -9.21
N MET A 104 -16.46 -14.10 -8.28
CA MET A 104 -16.45 -14.36 -6.84
C MET A 104 -17.69 -13.74 -6.20
N THR A 105 -18.84 -14.36 -6.47
CA THR A 105 -20.17 -13.92 -5.98
C THR A 105 -20.64 -14.70 -4.74
N ASP A 106 -19.92 -15.77 -4.39
CA ASP A 106 -20.19 -16.65 -3.25
C ASP A 106 -19.55 -16.18 -1.93
N THR A 107 -18.63 -15.22 -2.02
CA THR A 107 -17.93 -14.64 -0.87
C THR A 107 -18.65 -13.35 -0.42
N PRO A 108 -18.98 -13.16 0.87
CA PRO A 108 -19.64 -11.94 1.30
C PRO A 108 -18.73 -10.70 1.15
N PRO A 109 -19.30 -9.48 1.06
CA PRO A 109 -18.49 -8.26 1.09
C PRO A 109 -17.72 -8.14 2.40
N THR A 110 -16.59 -7.43 2.38
CA THR A 110 -15.79 -7.23 3.59
C THR A 110 -16.56 -6.42 4.62
N PRO A 111 -16.75 -6.94 5.85
CA PRO A 111 -17.38 -6.18 6.90
C PRO A 111 -16.57 -4.91 7.22
N PRO A 112 -17.21 -3.73 7.40
CA PRO A 112 -16.49 -2.51 7.77
C PRO A 112 -15.67 -2.62 9.06
N ALA A 113 -16.03 -3.57 9.95
CA ALA A 113 -15.26 -3.86 11.15
C ALA A 113 -13.86 -4.42 10.84
N THR A 114 -13.69 -5.18 9.74
CA THR A 114 -12.38 -5.74 9.34
C THR A 114 -11.38 -4.63 9.00
N LEU A 115 -11.82 -3.55 8.34
CA LEU A 115 -10.99 -2.39 8.02
C LEU A 115 -10.64 -1.50 9.22
N ARG A 116 -11.35 -1.66 10.34
CA ARG A 116 -11.11 -0.87 11.56
C ARG A 116 -10.20 -1.57 12.57
N ARG A 117 -9.78 -2.81 12.28
CA ARG A 117 -8.85 -3.56 13.16
C ARG A 117 -7.48 -2.90 13.13
N PRO A 118 -6.64 -3.04 14.18
CA PRO A 118 -5.30 -2.45 14.20
C PRO A 118 -4.44 -2.80 12.97
N GLY A 119 -4.60 -4.02 12.43
CA GLY A 119 -3.95 -4.46 11.20
C GLY A 119 -4.70 -4.13 9.90
N GLY A 120 -5.94 -3.66 9.96
CA GLY A 120 -6.74 -3.20 8.80
C GLY A 120 -6.86 -1.68 8.69
N SER A 121 -6.54 -0.95 9.75
CA SER A 121 -6.46 0.51 9.79
C SER A 121 -5.01 0.96 9.71
N ALA A 122 -4.30 0.58 8.63
CA ALA A 122 -2.99 1.14 8.34
C ALA A 122 -3.14 2.60 7.89
N SER A 123 -3.43 3.50 8.84
CA SER A 123 -3.13 4.90 8.67
C SER A 123 -1.62 5.04 8.77
N THR A 124 -1.02 5.86 7.90
CA THR A 124 0.41 6.17 7.71
C THR A 124 1.18 6.57 8.99
N LYS A 125 0.59 6.47 10.19
CA LYS A 125 1.19 6.76 11.48
C LYS A 125 1.34 5.56 12.43
N ALA A 126 0.86 4.38 12.09
CA ALA A 126 0.80 3.25 13.02
C ALA A 126 1.97 2.26 12.90
N CYS A 127 3.21 2.75 12.83
CA CYS A 127 4.36 1.92 13.17
C CYS A 127 5.53 2.77 13.70
N GLY A 128 5.35 3.33 14.89
CA GLY A 128 6.45 3.99 15.62
C GLY A 128 5.99 5.14 16.49
N SER A 129 5.66 4.86 17.75
CA SER A 129 5.80 5.89 18.78
C SER A 129 6.38 5.29 20.06
N SER A 130 7.70 5.38 20.15
CA SER A 130 8.42 5.57 21.39
C SER A 130 9.65 6.41 21.05
N THR A 131 9.53 7.71 21.20
CA THR A 131 10.67 8.63 21.26
C THR A 131 11.32 8.54 22.64
N PRO A 132 12.62 8.83 22.71
CA PRO A 132 12.99 10.05 23.40
C PRO A 132 13.86 10.98 22.53
N GLU A 133 13.65 12.28 22.74
CA GLU A 133 14.46 13.38 22.21
C GLU A 133 15.96 13.19 22.48
N THR A 134 16.84 13.53 21.53
CA THR A 134 17.62 14.79 21.57
C THR A 134 18.49 15.00 20.32
N SER A 135 18.77 16.28 20.03
CA SER A 135 19.93 16.85 19.33
C SER A 135 19.82 17.20 17.83
N THR A 136 19.38 18.45 17.61
CA THR A 136 19.78 19.48 16.65
C THR A 136 20.97 19.21 15.71
N THR A 137 20.76 19.37 14.38
CA THR A 137 21.47 20.29 13.46
C THR A 137 20.78 20.27 12.07
N PRO A 138 20.46 21.42 11.43
CA PRO A 138 19.74 21.45 10.16
C PRO A 138 20.70 21.40 8.95
N ARG A 139 20.38 20.58 7.94
CA ARG A 139 21.01 20.65 6.62
C ARG A 139 19.96 21.04 5.58
N ALA A 140 20.24 22.16 4.91
CA ALA A 140 19.37 22.81 3.93
C ALA A 140 19.09 21.95 2.69
N ALA A 141 17.85 21.99 2.21
CA ALA A 141 17.45 21.60 0.86
C ALA A 141 17.09 22.88 0.07
N PRO A 142 17.49 23.02 -1.20
CA PRO A 142 17.17 24.21 -1.98
C PRO A 142 15.77 24.16 -2.58
N HIS A 143 15.22 25.37 -2.69
CA HIS A 143 13.98 25.76 -3.36
C HIS A 143 13.75 25.13 -4.74
N ALA A 144 12.50 24.72 -5.00
CA ALA A 144 11.79 25.08 -6.22
C ALA A 144 10.27 24.95 -5.99
N ALA A 145 9.63 26.10 -5.74
CA ALA A 145 8.20 26.28 -5.95
C ALA A 145 7.94 26.33 -7.45
N ARG A 146 6.89 25.65 -7.93
CA ARG A 146 6.20 25.99 -9.18
C ARG A 146 4.85 25.30 -9.32
N ASP A 147 3.84 26.17 -9.28
CA ASP A 147 2.60 26.22 -10.06
C ASP A 147 1.56 25.10 -9.97
N ALA A 148 0.40 25.54 -9.45
CA ALA A 148 -0.87 24.87 -9.42
C ALA A 148 -1.55 24.82 -10.80
N GLY A 149 -2.15 23.67 -11.13
CA GLY A 149 -3.01 23.41 -12.29
C GLY A 149 -3.88 22.17 -12.04
N PRO A 150 -5.00 21.97 -12.76
CA PRO A 150 -6.32 21.86 -12.14
C PRO A 150 -6.75 20.48 -11.63
N ARG A 151 -7.60 20.57 -10.61
CA ARG A 151 -8.23 19.52 -9.79
C ARG A 151 -9.27 18.73 -10.57
N TRP A 152 -9.09 17.42 -10.68
CA TRP A 152 -10.10 16.42 -11.11
C TRP A 152 -9.58 15.06 -10.57
N TRP A 153 -10.17 14.28 -9.66
CA TRP A 153 -11.48 14.17 -9.02
C TRP A 153 -11.24 13.65 -7.58
N PHE A 154 -11.79 14.31 -6.56
CA PHE A 154 -11.84 13.76 -5.20
C PHE A 154 -13.15 12.99 -5.04
N ALA A 155 -13.04 11.70 -4.69
CA ALA A 155 -14.13 10.95 -4.11
C ALA A 155 -14.48 11.52 -2.72
N THR A 156 -15.78 11.58 -2.47
CA THR A 156 -16.47 12.19 -1.34
C THR A 156 -16.03 11.62 0.00
N GLY A 157 -15.56 12.47 0.92
CA GLY A 157 -15.29 12.15 2.32
C GLY A 157 -15.77 13.28 3.24
N MET A 158 -16.61 12.92 4.21
CA MET A 158 -17.34 13.79 5.15
C MET A 158 -16.50 14.91 5.79
N ARG A 159 -17.03 16.14 5.77
CA ARG A 159 -16.65 17.21 6.71
C ARG A 159 -17.37 16.95 8.04
N CYS A 160 -16.61 16.71 9.10
CA CYS A 160 -17.10 16.87 10.47
C CYS A 160 -16.76 18.30 10.91
N GLY A 161 -17.79 19.07 11.27
CA GLY A 161 -17.68 20.48 11.61
C GLY A 161 -17.23 20.71 13.05
N ILE A 162 -16.52 21.83 13.26
CA ILE A 162 -16.41 22.51 14.54
C ILE A 162 -16.45 24.02 14.27
N THR A 163 -17.43 24.67 14.88
CA THR A 163 -17.54 26.12 15.19
C THR A 163 -17.71 26.18 16.72
N PRO A 164 -17.50 27.33 17.39
CA PRO A 164 -17.22 28.66 16.87
C PRO A 164 -15.78 29.17 17.09
#